data_AF-A0A357MKY2-F1
#
_entry.id   AF-A0A357MKY2-F1
#
_cell.length_a   1.000
_cell.length_b   1.000
_cell.length_c   1.000
_cell.angle_alpha   90.00
_cell.angle_beta   90.00
_cell.angle_gamma   90.00
#
_symmetry.space_group_name_H-M   'P 1'
#
loop_
_entity.id
_entity.type
_entity.pdbx_description
1 polymer ?
#
loop_
_entity_poly.entity_id
_entity_poly.type
_entity_poly.pdbx_seq_one_letter_code
_entity_poly.pdbx_strand_id
1 'polypeptide(L)'
;MAVGNTGLDALFQNADSDAWRDLMRRTEADAPVKQGIDPELYAVVFSTPAGREVLADMYNRYVNLTRCVPGQGADAAFYREGMAQVVFDIVHNITLAQEGEGNGQEG
;
A
#
# COMPACT_ATOMS: atom_id res chain seq x y z
N MET A 1 -14.36 9.81 20.05
CA MET A 1 -14.23 10.62 18.82
C MET A 1 -13.44 9.79 17.83
N ALA A 2 -14.07 9.30 16.77
CA ALA A 2 -13.36 8.59 15.71
C ALA A 2 -12.47 9.63 15.02
N VAL A 3 -11.16 9.55 15.27
CA VAL A 3 -10.18 10.20 14.40
C VAL A 3 -10.36 9.47 13.07
N GLY A 4 -11.07 10.09 12.14
CA GLY A 4 -11.18 9.60 10.78
C GLY A 4 -9.77 9.27 10.28
N ASN A 5 -9.67 8.27 9.42
CA ASN A 5 -8.40 7.71 8.98
C ASN A 5 -7.70 8.66 7.99
N THR A 6 -7.61 9.97 8.31
CA THR A 6 -7.29 11.07 7.39
C THR A 6 -5.97 10.87 6.66
N GLY A 7 -5.02 10.17 7.28
CA GLY A 7 -3.75 9.78 6.64
C GLY A 7 -3.90 8.64 5.63
N LEU A 8 -4.69 7.60 5.94
CA LEU A 8 -5.00 6.53 4.99
C LEU A 8 -5.87 7.05 3.85
N ASP A 9 -6.86 7.89 4.15
CA ASP A 9 -7.71 8.53 3.14
C ASP A 9 -6.88 9.41 2.20
N ALA A 10 -5.92 10.18 2.75
CA ALA A 10 -4.96 10.93 1.94
C ALA A 10 -4.04 10.00 1.12
N LEU A 11 -3.65 8.83 1.65
CA LEU A 11 -2.87 7.86 0.91
C LEU A 11 -3.63 7.36 -0.33
N PHE A 12 -4.92 7.02 -0.17
CA PHE A 12 -5.80 6.67 -1.30
C PHE A 12 -5.92 7.81 -2.31
N GLN A 13 -6.12 9.05 -1.87
CA GLN A 13 -6.19 10.21 -2.78
C GLN A 13 -4.90 10.43 -3.59
N ASN A 14 -3.73 10.12 -3.02
CA ASN A 14 -2.46 10.24 -3.72
C ASN A 14 -2.16 9.05 -4.63
N ALA A 15 -2.78 7.89 -4.38
CA ALA A 15 -2.60 6.68 -5.18
C ALA A 15 -3.06 6.85 -6.64
N ASP A 16 -3.95 7.80 -6.88
CA ASP A 16 -4.45 8.16 -8.22
C ASP A 16 -3.47 9.02 -9.03
N SER A 17 -2.35 9.46 -8.45
CA SER A 17 -1.38 10.35 -9.12
C SER A 17 -0.39 9.61 -10.04
N ASP A 18 0.04 10.25 -11.13
CA ASP A 18 1.08 9.72 -12.02
C ASP A 18 2.39 9.42 -11.30
N ALA A 19 2.76 10.29 -10.35
CA ALA A 19 3.96 10.11 -9.54
C ALA A 19 3.91 8.83 -8.69
N TRP A 20 2.73 8.48 -8.18
CA TRP A 20 2.51 7.22 -7.47
C TRP A 20 2.62 6.01 -8.41
N ARG A 21 1.97 6.06 -9.58
CA ARG A 21 2.06 4.98 -10.58
C ARG A 21 3.50 4.72 -11.02
N ASP A 22 4.26 5.78 -11.27
CA ASP A 22 5.67 5.66 -11.63
C ASP A 22 6.53 5.07 -10.50
N LEU A 23 6.25 5.44 -9.24
CA LEU A 23 6.91 4.86 -8.08
C LEU A 23 6.63 3.35 -7.98
N MET A 24 5.36 2.95 -8.09
CA MET A 24 4.95 1.55 -7.96
C MET A 24 5.49 0.71 -9.11
N ARG A 25 5.47 1.21 -10.36
CA ARG A 25 6.04 0.51 -11.53
C ARG A 25 7.54 0.25 -11.37
N ARG A 26 8.30 1.23 -10.88
CA ARG A 26 9.74 1.05 -10.60
C ARG A 26 9.96 0.01 -9.50
N THR A 27 9.15 0.09 -8.45
CA THR A 27 9.23 -0.86 -7.34
C THR A 27 8.93 -2.29 -7.79
N GLU A 28 7.91 -2.48 -8.63
CA GLU A 28 7.58 -3.78 -9.21
C GLU A 28 8.68 -4.32 -10.13
N ALA A 29 9.30 -3.45 -10.94
CA ALA A 29 10.41 -3.81 -11.82
C ALA A 29 11.58 -4.38 -11.01
N ASP A 30 11.91 -3.73 -9.89
CA ASP A 30 13.02 -4.07 -8.99
C ASP A 30 12.66 -5.15 -7.94
N ALA A 31 11.38 -5.53 -7.84
CA ALA A 31 10.92 -6.49 -6.84
C ALA A 31 11.54 -7.88 -7.11
N PRO A 32 12.18 -8.51 -6.09
CA PRO A 32 12.76 -9.85 -6.22
C PRO A 32 11.68 -10.94 -6.37
N VAL A 33 10.45 -10.65 -5.95
CA VAL A 33 9.27 -11.51 -6.10
C VAL A 33 8.26 -10.75 -6.94
N LYS A 34 7.89 -11.31 -8.09
CA LYS A 34 6.87 -10.71 -8.96
C LYS A 34 5.50 -10.88 -8.33
N GLN A 35 4.73 -9.81 -8.36
CA GLN A 35 3.35 -9.82 -7.91
C GLN A 35 2.52 -10.58 -8.94
N GLY A 36 1.73 -11.54 -8.48
CA GLY A 36 0.88 -12.38 -9.32
C GLY A 36 -0.51 -12.61 -8.73
N ILE A 37 -0.86 -11.84 -7.70
CA ILE A 37 -2.18 -11.88 -7.09
C ILE A 37 -3.04 -10.85 -7.84
N ASP A 38 -4.24 -11.26 -8.22
CA ASP A 38 -5.21 -10.41 -8.92
C ASP A 38 -5.55 -9.17 -8.08
N PRO A 39 -5.44 -7.94 -8.64
CA PRO A 39 -5.86 -6.71 -7.97
C PRO A 39 -7.29 -6.77 -7.40
N GLU A 40 -8.22 -7.45 -8.08
CA GLU A 40 -9.60 -7.63 -7.62
C GLU A 40 -9.67 -8.37 -6.28
N LEU A 41 -8.74 -9.31 -6.04
CA LEU A 41 -8.70 -10.04 -4.77
C LEU A 41 -8.35 -9.11 -3.61
N TYR A 42 -7.47 -8.13 -3.84
CA TYR A 42 -7.16 -7.11 -2.83
C TYR A 42 -8.38 -6.24 -2.55
N ALA A 43 -9.08 -5.77 -3.60
CA ALA A 43 -10.29 -4.98 -3.44
C ALA A 43 -11.38 -5.74 -2.66
N VAL A 44 -11.61 -7.02 -2.98
CA VAL A 44 -12.58 -7.86 -2.28
C VAL A 44 -12.21 -8.04 -0.80
N VAL A 45 -10.95 -8.37 -0.50
CA VAL A 45 -10.51 -8.63 0.87
C VAL A 45 -10.54 -7.36 1.73
N PHE A 46 -9.96 -6.27 1.22
CA PHE A 46 -9.78 -5.03 1.98
C PHE A 46 -10.97 -4.07 1.92
N SER A 47 -12.00 -4.35 1.11
CA SER A 47 -13.27 -3.60 1.16
C SER A 47 -14.16 -4.01 2.33
N THR A 48 -13.96 -5.21 2.90
CA THR A 48 -14.69 -5.68 4.09
C THR A 48 -14.40 -4.83 5.33
N PRO A 49 -15.31 -4.75 6.33
CA PRO A 49 -15.04 -4.00 7.56
C PRO A 49 -13.75 -4.46 8.27
N ALA A 50 -13.56 -5.78 8.42
CA ALA A 50 -12.37 -6.33 9.04
C ALA A 50 -11.10 -6.06 8.21
N GLY A 51 -11.18 -6.17 6.88
CA GLY A 51 -10.09 -5.81 5.99
C GLY A 51 -9.68 -4.35 6.12
N ARG A 52 -10.65 -3.43 6.18
CA ARG A 52 -10.41 -2.00 6.41
C ARG A 52 -9.75 -1.72 7.76
N GLU A 53 -10.15 -2.43 8.83
CA GLU A 53 -9.53 -2.33 10.15
C GLU A 53 -8.08 -2.79 10.14
N VAL A 54 -7.78 -3.93 9.48
CA VAL A 54 -6.41 -4.43 9.32
C VAL A 54 -5.57 -3.44 8.53
N LEU A 55 -6.08 -2.91 7.41
CA LEU A 55 -5.35 -1.94 6.60
C LEU A 55 -5.06 -0.65 7.37
N ALA A 56 -6.03 -0.17 8.17
CA ALA A 56 -5.85 0.98 9.04
C ALA A 56 -4.77 0.74 10.12
N ASP A 57 -4.77 -0.43 10.76
CA ASP A 57 -3.75 -0.80 11.75
C ASP A 57 -2.36 -0.91 11.10
N MET A 58 -2.25 -1.53 9.91
CA MET A 58 -1.01 -1.62 9.15
C MET A 58 -0.47 -0.24 8.76
N TYR A 59 -1.33 0.65 8.25
CA TYR A 59 -0.94 2.03 7.93
C TYR A 59 -0.36 2.75 9.16
N ASN A 60 -1.05 2.65 10.30
CA ASN A 60 -0.60 3.31 11.53
C ASN A 60 0.73 2.75 12.06
N ARG A 61 0.98 1.44 11.90
CA ARG A 61 2.21 0.80 12.37
C ARG A 61 3.41 0.99 11.46
N TYR A 62 3.19 1.08 10.15
CA TYR A 62 4.28 0.99 9.18
C TYR A 62 4.49 2.26 8.37
N VAL A 63 3.43 3.05 8.13
CA VAL A 63 3.49 4.26 7.29
C VAL A 63 3.49 5.53 8.14
N ASN A 64 2.64 5.60 9.17
CA ASN A 64 2.46 6.80 9.99
C ASN A 64 3.55 7.00 11.07
N LEU A 65 4.54 6.10 11.16
CA LEU A 65 5.67 6.25 12.08
C LEU A 65 6.85 6.97 11.41
N THR A 66 7.55 7.79 12.18
CA THR A 66 8.76 8.48 11.74
C THR A 66 9.84 7.47 11.32
N ARG A 67 10.36 7.60 10.08
CA ARG A 67 11.42 6.74 9.51
C ARG A 67 12.64 6.58 10.42
N CYS A 68 13.00 7.61 11.18
CA CYS A 68 14.14 7.62 12.08
C CYS A 68 13.71 7.93 13.52
N VAL A 69 13.77 6.92 14.38
CA VAL A 69 13.62 7.10 15.83
C VAL A 69 15.02 7.18 16.44
N PRO A 70 15.36 8.24 17.19
CA PRO A 70 16.66 8.34 17.85
C PRO A 70 16.95 7.09 18.70
N GLY A 71 18.11 6.47 18.50
CA GLY A 71 18.52 5.27 19.24
C GLY A 71 18.16 3.93 18.59
N GLN A 72 17.48 3.93 17.43
CA GLN A 72 17.26 2.70 16.66
C GLN A 72 18.32 2.55 15.54
N GLY A 73 18.83 1.32 15.39
CA GLY A 73 19.79 0.98 14.33
C GLY A 73 19.17 1.00 12.93
N ALA A 74 20.02 1.07 11.89
CA ALA A 74 19.60 1.19 10.50
C ALA A 74 18.65 0.06 10.04
N ASP A 75 18.80 -1.15 10.59
CA ASP A 75 17.94 -2.30 10.26
C ASP A 75 16.47 -2.05 10.60
N ALA A 76 16.20 -1.31 11.67
CA ALA A 76 14.83 -0.97 12.07
C ALA A 76 14.18 0.03 11.10
N ALA A 77 14.98 0.90 10.46
CA ALA A 77 14.50 1.78 9.39
C ALA A 77 14.20 0.98 8.12
N PHE A 78 15.11 0.09 7.69
CA PHE A 78 14.90 -0.77 6.53
C PHE A 78 13.68 -1.69 6.68
N TYR A 79 13.49 -2.28 7.86
CA TYR A 79 12.32 -3.13 8.11
C TYR A 79 11.01 -2.33 7.98
N ARG A 80 10.96 -1.10 8.50
CA ARG A 80 9.78 -0.23 8.37
C ARG A 80 9.53 0.20 6.93
N GLU A 81 10.57 0.49 6.16
CA GLU A 81 10.44 0.83 4.74
C GLU A 81 9.86 -0.35 3.95
N GLY A 82 10.34 -1.57 4.20
CA GLY A 82 9.76 -2.78 3.59
C GLY A 82 8.30 -3.00 3.96
N MET A 83 7.92 -2.78 5.23
CA MET A 83 6.53 -2.94 5.67
C MET A 83 5.61 -1.82 5.15
N ALA A 84 6.11 -0.59 5.01
CA ALA A 84 5.39 0.51 4.38
C ALA A 84 5.11 0.21 2.90
N GLN A 85 6.08 -0.40 2.21
CA GLN A 85 5.91 -0.79 0.81
C GLN A 85 4.79 -1.82 0.62
N VAL A 86 4.59 -2.74 1.56
CA VAL A 86 3.45 -3.69 1.52
C VAL A 86 2.12 -2.95 1.63
N VAL A 87 2.03 -1.91 2.47
CA VAL A 87 0.81 -1.10 2.59
C VAL A 87 0.53 -0.33 1.30
N PHE A 88 1.57 0.26 0.69
CA PHE A 88 1.45 0.96 -0.59
C PHE A 88 1.03 0.02 -1.72
N ASP A 89 1.55 -1.20 -1.73
CA ASP A 89 1.18 -2.23 -2.68
C ASP A 89 -0.31 -2.62 -2.59
N ILE A 90 -0.80 -2.88 -1.37
CA ILE A 90 -2.22 -3.18 -1.15
C ILE A 90 -3.10 -2.03 -1.65
N VAL A 91 -2.76 -0.79 -1.30
CA VAL A 91 -3.51 0.40 -1.74
C VAL A 91 -3.49 0.53 -3.26
N HIS A 92 -2.33 0.33 -3.88
CA HIS A 92 -2.19 0.40 -5.34
C HIS A 92 -3.07 -0.64 -6.05
N ASN A 93 -3.06 -1.90 -5.60
CA ASN A 93 -3.90 -2.96 -6.18
C ASN A 93 -5.40 -2.69 -6.00
N ILE A 94 -5.81 -2.12 -4.86
CA ILE A 94 -7.20 -1.69 -4.66
C ILE A 94 -7.59 -0.59 -5.67
N THR A 95 -6.69 0.38 -5.92
CA THR A 95 -6.92 1.44 -6.91
C THR A 95 -7.03 0.87 -8.32
N LEU A 96 -6.11 -0.01 -8.73
CA LEU A 96 -6.16 -0.66 -10.05
C LEU A 96 -7.46 -1.43 -10.31
N ALA A 97 -7.96 -2.15 -9.30
CA ALA A 97 -9.24 -2.85 -9.37
C ALA A 97 -10.43 -1.88 -9.55
N GLN A 98 -10.44 -0.78 -8.81
CA GLN A 98 -11.51 0.23 -8.90
C GLN A 98 -11.57 0.93 -10.26
N GLU A 99 -10.43 1.06 -10.94
CA GLU A 99 -10.32 1.66 -12.27
C GLU A 99 -10.65 0.69 -13.40
N GLY A 100 -10.85 -0.60 -13.09
CA GLY A 100 -11.03 -1.66 -14.10
C GLY A 100 -9.75 -2.00 -14.85
N GLU A 101 -8.58 -1.60 -14.34
CA GLU A 101 -7.27 -1.95 -14.89
C GLU A 101 -6.75 -3.30 -14.35
N GLY A 102 -7.53 -3.98 -13.49
CA GLY A 102 -7.25 -5.32 -13.00
C GLY A 102 -7.38 -6.39 -14.10
N ASN A 103 -6.24 -6.87 -14.59
CA ASN A 103 -6.07 -8.02 -15.49
C ASN A 103 -6.65 -7.89 -16.92
N GLY A 104 -6.03 -7.00 -17.69
CA GLY A 104 -5.89 -7.13 -19.14
C GLY A 104 -4.55 -7.74 -19.54
N GLN A 105 -4.26 -8.99 -19.15
CA GLN A 105 -3.28 -9.79 -19.89
C GLN A 105 -3.97 -10.37 -21.12
N GLU A 106 -3.84 -9.67 -22.25
CA GLU A 106 -3.91 -10.23 -23.60
C GLU A 106 -3.00 -11.48 -23.66
N GLY A 107 -3.45 -12.63 -24.17
CA GLY A 107 -3.44 -12.93 -25.61
C GLY A 107 -2.33 -13.92 -25.92
#